data_AF-A0A821K6X8-F1
#
_entry.id   AF-A0A821K6X8-F1
#
_cell.length_a   1.000
_cell.length_b   1.000
_cell.length_c   1.000
_cell.angle_alpha   90.00
_cell.angle_beta   90.00
_cell.angle_gamma   90.00
#
_symmetry.space_group_name_H-M   'P 1'
#
loop_
_entity.id
_entity.type
_entity.pdbx_description
1 polymer ?
#
loop_
_entity_poly.entity_id
_entity_poly.type
_entity_poly.pdbx_seq_one_letter_code
_entity_poly.pdbx_strand_id
1 'polypeptide(L)'
;MAGLTHLTSTIALIATLEWTSLKYRSLIGNLAFLSFVFGEILITLFAYMARNWQNLLWANTIFIGISLLLVCFTDESPLYLYSKNQYTRLERLLRRMAKINGRQHIDWYPVFQELLNTQLSPTVRKKQLTFTQTIKQFVSHSTTIRRILIVGFIAFTETLLYYKISYGLATMKISPYIGILIGAIVEALGYITATVFMSIRLGRKYSFIIFTGLTS
;
A
#
# COMPACT_ATOMS: atom_id res chain seq x y z
N MET A 1 -19.09 -0.29 8.63
CA MET A 1 -18.33 -1.25 7.77
C MET A 1 -17.22 -0.58 6.96
N ALA A 2 -17.42 0.59 6.36
CA ALA A 2 -16.40 1.28 5.54
C ALA A 2 -15.05 1.55 6.25
N GLY A 3 -15.07 1.85 7.55
CA GLY A 3 -13.83 2.05 8.31
C GLY A 3 -12.99 0.78 8.45
N LEU A 4 -13.62 -0.39 8.62
CA LEU A 4 -12.90 -1.65 8.80
C LEU A 4 -12.21 -2.06 7.49
N THR A 5 -12.88 -1.89 6.36
CA THR A 5 -12.34 -2.23 5.03
C THR A 5 -11.14 -1.37 4.65
N HIS A 6 -11.17 -0.07 4.99
CA HIS A 6 -10.02 0.83 4.81
C HIS A 6 -8.82 0.46 5.71
N LEU A 7 -9.08 0.03 6.95
CA LEU A 7 -8.02 -0.44 7.83
C LEU A 7 -7.40 -1.74 7.32
N THR A 8 -8.20 -2.70 6.87
CA THR A 8 -7.67 -3.96 6.33
C THR A 8 -6.87 -3.74 5.04
N SER A 9 -7.30 -2.84 4.16
CA SER A 9 -6.57 -2.56 2.91
C SER A 9 -5.25 -1.82 3.17
N THR A 10 -5.22 -0.89 4.13
CA THR A 10 -3.98 -0.20 4.51
C THR A 10 -2.99 -1.15 5.16
N ILE A 11 -3.44 -2.06 6.04
CA ILE A 11 -2.60 -3.09 6.65
C ILE A 11 -2.05 -4.05 5.57
N ALA A 12 -2.88 -4.49 4.63
CA ALA A 12 -2.45 -5.35 3.53
C ALA A 12 -1.40 -4.66 2.64
N LEU A 13 -1.58 -3.38 2.34
CA LEU A 13 -0.62 -2.59 1.57
C LEU A 13 0.70 -2.42 2.31
N ILE A 14 0.66 -2.12 3.61
CA ILE A 14 1.86 -2.03 4.45
C ILE A 14 2.60 -3.37 4.45
N ALA A 15 1.90 -4.48 4.70
CA ALA A 15 2.49 -5.81 4.66
C ALA A 15 3.16 -6.09 3.31
N THR A 16 2.48 -5.79 2.19
CA THR A 16 3.04 -6.00 0.85
C THR A 16 4.32 -5.19 0.62
N LEU A 17 4.36 -3.93 1.08
CA LEU A 17 5.55 -3.07 0.98
C LEU A 17 6.68 -3.49 1.92
N GLU A 18 6.35 -4.05 3.09
CA GLU A 18 7.31 -4.58 4.05
C GLU A 18 8.04 -5.80 3.50
N TRP A 19 7.31 -6.70 2.82
CA TRP A 19 7.86 -7.88 2.16
C TRP A 19 8.73 -7.56 0.95
N THR A 20 8.55 -6.36 0.38
CA THR A 20 9.22 -5.94 -0.84
C THR A 20 10.55 -5.21 -0.56
N SER A 21 11.59 -5.53 -1.33
CA SER A 21 12.87 -4.82 -1.28
C SER A 21 12.70 -3.33 -1.67
N LEU A 22 13.49 -2.45 -1.03
CA LEU A 22 13.46 -0.99 -1.23
C LEU A 22 13.47 -0.54 -2.70
N LYS A 23 14.15 -1.30 -3.59
CA LYS A 23 14.24 -1.03 -5.03
C LYS A 23 12.89 -1.13 -5.75
N TYR A 24 12.03 -2.07 -5.35
CA TYR A 24 10.77 -2.36 -6.03
C TYR A 24 9.54 -1.80 -5.29
N ARG A 25 9.71 -1.21 -4.11
CA ARG A 25 8.59 -0.68 -3.30
C ARG A 25 7.69 0.28 -4.05
N SER A 26 8.24 1.18 -4.87
CA SER A 26 7.43 2.14 -5.63
C SER A 26 6.58 1.44 -6.70
N LEU A 27 7.12 0.42 -7.36
CA LEU A 27 6.41 -0.35 -8.38
C LEU A 27 5.32 -1.22 -7.77
N ILE A 28 5.61 -1.90 -6.67
CA ILE A 28 4.65 -2.77 -5.98
C ILE A 28 3.53 -1.94 -5.32
N GLY A 29 3.86 -0.77 -4.77
CA GLY A 29 2.85 0.19 -4.32
C GLY A 29 1.91 0.61 -5.45
N ASN A 30 2.45 0.90 -6.63
CA ASN A 30 1.62 1.28 -7.77
C ASN A 30 0.77 0.13 -8.33
N LEU A 31 1.33 -1.09 -8.33
CA LEU A 31 0.59 -2.29 -8.71
C LEU A 31 -0.59 -2.57 -7.76
N ALA A 32 -0.44 -2.27 -6.46
CA ALA A 32 -1.53 -2.39 -5.50
C ALA A 32 -2.69 -1.43 -5.82
N PHE A 33 -2.39 -0.19 -6.24
CA PHE A 33 -3.43 0.74 -6.70
C PHE A 33 -4.09 0.27 -8.00
N LEU A 34 -3.33 -0.30 -8.94
CA LEU A 34 -3.91 -0.87 -10.15
C LEU A 34 -4.88 -2.02 -9.82
N SER A 35 -4.54 -2.87 -8.85
CA SER A 35 -5.42 -3.92 -8.35
C SER A 35 -6.71 -3.37 -7.72
N PHE A 36 -6.68 -2.18 -7.13
CA PHE A 36 -7.86 -1.51 -6.59
C PHE A 36 -8.83 -1.12 -7.71
N VAL A 37 -8.32 -0.51 -8.79
CA VAL A 37 -9.14 -0.14 -9.97
C VAL A 37 -9.74 -1.38 -10.65
N PHE A 38 -8.98 -2.47 -10.75
CA PHE A 38 -9.53 -3.74 -11.23
C PHE A 38 -10.71 -4.23 -10.38
N GLY A 39 -10.61 -4.09 -9.06
CA GLY A 39 -11.71 -4.40 -8.14
C GLY A 39 -12.94 -3.52 -8.39
N GLU A 40 -12.75 -2.23 -8.64
CA GLU A 40 -13.83 -1.28 -8.96
C GLU A 40 -14.54 -1.62 -10.27
N ILE A 41 -13.79 -1.97 -11.32
CA ILE A 41 -14.37 -2.40 -12.60
C ILE A 41 -15.18 -3.68 -12.41
N LEU A 42 -14.62 -4.67 -11.69
CA LEU A 42 -15.29 -5.94 -11.42
C LEU A 42 -16.59 -5.73 -10.64
N ILE A 43 -16.57 -4.92 -9.57
CA ILE A 43 -17.77 -4.70 -8.75
C ILE A 43 -18.83 -3.94 -9.54
N THR A 44 -18.42 -2.98 -10.40
CA THR A 44 -19.33 -2.23 -11.26
C THR A 44 -19.99 -3.12 -12.31
N LEU A 45 -19.23 -4.05 -12.90
CA LEU A 45 -19.75 -5.03 -13.84
C LEU A 45 -20.74 -5.99 -13.17
N PHE A 46 -20.40 -6.50 -11.99
CA PHE A 46 -21.31 -7.30 -11.19
C PHE A 46 -22.57 -6.52 -10.79
N ALA A 47 -22.44 -5.24 -10.47
CA ALA A 47 -23.56 -4.39 -10.11
C ALA A 47 -24.49 -4.12 -11.29
N TYR A 48 -23.93 -4.01 -12.50
CA TYR A 48 -24.70 -3.91 -13.74
C TYR A 48 -25.48 -5.20 -14.03
N MET A 49 -24.87 -6.37 -13.83
CA MET A 49 -25.50 -7.68 -14.09
C MET A 49 -26.53 -8.08 -13.03
N ALA A 50 -26.20 -7.94 -11.75
CA ALA A 50 -27.01 -8.48 -10.67
C ALA A 50 -28.28 -7.65 -10.41
N ARG A 51 -28.23 -6.32 -10.67
CA ARG A 51 -29.28 -5.29 -10.48
C ARG A 51 -29.94 -5.22 -9.08
N ASN A 52 -29.77 -6.24 -8.26
CA ASN A 52 -30.23 -6.42 -6.89
C ASN A 52 -29.07 -6.15 -5.92
N TRP A 53 -29.27 -5.19 -5.02
CA TRP A 53 -28.28 -4.78 -4.02
C TRP A 53 -27.90 -5.90 -3.03
N GLN A 54 -28.80 -6.85 -2.77
CA GLN A 54 -28.54 -7.99 -1.89
C GLN A 54 -27.49 -8.94 -2.46
N ASN A 55 -27.53 -9.21 -3.77
CA ASN A 55 -26.55 -10.08 -4.43
C ASN A 55 -25.15 -9.45 -4.40
N LEU A 56 -25.07 -8.12 -4.47
CA LEU A 56 -23.81 -7.40 -4.32
C LEU A 56 -23.25 -7.50 -2.91
N LEU A 57 -24.09 -7.40 -1.88
CA LEU A 57 -23.67 -7.59 -0.49
C LEU A 57 -23.15 -9.01 -0.24
N TRP A 58 -23.82 -10.02 -0.78
CA TRP A 58 -23.35 -11.41 -0.69
C TRP A 58 -22.02 -11.62 -1.41
N ALA A 59 -21.88 -11.13 -2.65
CA ALA A 59 -20.63 -11.22 -3.40
C ALA A 59 -19.46 -10.54 -2.66
N ASN A 60 -19.70 -9.34 -2.11
CA ASN A 60 -18.69 -8.62 -1.32
C ASN A 60 -18.32 -9.37 -0.03
N THR A 61 -19.30 -9.97 0.64
CA THR A 61 -19.06 -10.77 1.86
C THR A 61 -18.23 -12.01 1.55
N ILE A 62 -18.52 -12.70 0.45
CA ILE A 62 -17.74 -13.86 -0.02
C ILE A 62 -16.30 -13.43 -0.34
N PHE A 63 -16.12 -12.31 -1.05
CA PHE A 63 -14.79 -11.78 -1.39
C PHE A 63 -13.95 -11.44 -0.15
N ILE A 64 -14.56 -10.79 0.85
CA ILE A 64 -13.90 -10.50 2.13
C ILE A 64 -13.59 -11.81 2.88
N GLY A 65 -14.49 -12.78 2.87
CA GLY A 65 -14.28 -14.09 3.50
C GLY A 65 -13.09 -14.84 2.91
N ILE A 66 -12.97 -14.89 1.58
CA ILE A 66 -11.83 -15.48 0.89
C ILE A 66 -10.53 -14.74 1.23
N SER A 67 -10.58 -13.40 1.24
CA SER A 67 -9.42 -12.56 1.58
C SER A 67 -8.92 -12.82 3.01
N LEU A 68 -9.83 -13.00 3.98
CA LEU A 68 -9.47 -13.35 5.35
C LEU A 68 -8.79 -14.72 5.46
N LEU A 69 -9.29 -15.71 4.71
CA LEU A 69 -8.65 -17.04 4.65
C LEU A 69 -7.22 -16.94 4.12
N LEU A 70 -7.00 -16.15 3.06
CA LEU A 70 -5.66 -15.94 2.49
C LEU A 70 -4.70 -15.26 3.49
N VAL A 71 -5.18 -14.29 4.27
CA VAL A 71 -4.38 -13.64 5.32
C VAL A 71 -3.95 -14.64 6.39
N CYS A 72 -4.81 -15.59 6.78
CA CYS A 72 -4.45 -16.64 7.75
C CYS A 72 -3.32 -17.56 7.26
N PHE A 73 -3.13 -17.71 5.94
CA PHE A 73 -2.02 -18.49 5.38
C PHE A 73 -0.74 -17.69 5.19
N THR A 74 -0.78 -16.37 5.35
CA THR A 74 0.40 -15.51 5.14
C THR A 74 1.25 -15.52 6.40
N ASP A 75 2.57 -15.77 6.25
CA ASP A 75 3.50 -15.70 7.38
C ASP A 75 3.56 -14.28 7.97
N GLU A 76 4.01 -14.14 9.21
CA GLU A 76 4.18 -12.83 9.85
C GLU A 76 5.27 -11.98 9.15
N SER A 77 5.13 -10.66 9.17
CA SER A 77 6.10 -9.74 8.55
C SER A 77 7.51 -9.88 9.16
N PRO A 78 8.58 -9.89 8.35
CA PRO A 78 9.95 -9.95 8.83
C PRO A 78 10.33 -8.75 9.73
N LEU A 79 9.77 -7.57 9.47
CA LEU A 79 9.99 -6.37 10.28
C LEU A 79 9.30 -6.45 11.65
N TYR A 80 8.12 -7.08 11.69
CA TYR A 80 7.43 -7.36 12.95
C TYR A 80 8.24 -8.31 13.83
N LEU A 81 8.71 -9.42 13.28
CA LEU A 81 9.56 -10.39 14.00
C LEU A 81 10.86 -9.77 14.51
N TYR A 82 11.47 -8.90 13.70
CA TYR A 82 12.64 -8.10 14.10
C TYR A 82 12.32 -7.18 15.29
N SER A 83 11.20 -6.44 15.24
CA SER A 83 10.79 -5.53 16.32
C SER A 83 10.48 -6.23 17.64
N LYS A 84 10.03 -7.48 17.59
CA LYS A 84 9.72 -8.33 18.74
C LYS A 84 10.93 -9.11 19.27
N ASN A 85 12.13 -8.88 18.74
CA ASN A 85 13.36 -9.62 19.09
C ASN A 85 13.25 -11.14 18.87
N GLN A 86 12.38 -11.61 17.97
CA GLN A 86 12.18 -13.04 17.68
C GLN A 86 13.12 -13.52 16.57
N TYR A 87 14.44 -13.39 16.79
CA TYR A 87 15.47 -13.62 15.77
C TYR A 87 15.49 -15.05 15.21
N THR A 88 15.16 -16.07 15.99
CA THR A 88 15.10 -17.48 15.55
C THR A 88 13.94 -17.78 14.60
N ARG A 89 12.82 -17.06 14.72
CA ARG A 89 11.70 -17.15 13.77
C ARG A 89 12.02 -16.37 12.49
N LEU A 90 12.63 -15.20 12.66
CA LEU A 90 13.07 -14.36 11.55
C LEU A 90 14.08 -15.08 10.64
N GLU A 91 15.07 -15.76 11.23
CA GLU A 91 16.08 -16.52 10.47
C GLU A 91 15.42 -17.65 9.64
N ARG A 92 14.49 -18.41 10.24
CA ARG A 92 13.76 -19.47 9.53
C ARG A 92 12.95 -18.92 8.35
N LEU A 93 12.30 -17.78 8.54
CA LEU A 93 11.51 -17.11 7.51
C LEU A 93 12.42 -16.59 6.39
N LEU A 94 13.54 -15.92 6.70
CA LEU A 94 14.52 -15.47 5.71
C LEU A 94 15.14 -16.63 4.93
N ARG A 95 15.42 -17.77 5.59
CA ARG A 95 15.94 -18.97 4.95
C ARG A 95 14.93 -19.58 3.97
N ARG A 96 13.64 -19.60 4.32
CA ARG A 96 12.56 -20.01 3.40
C ARG A 96 12.47 -19.07 2.19
N MET A 97 12.48 -17.76 2.43
CA MET A 97 12.45 -16.75 1.35
C MET A 97 13.66 -16.88 0.43
N ALA A 98 14.86 -17.06 0.97
CA ALA A 98 16.08 -17.26 0.18
C ALA A 98 16.00 -18.51 -0.69
N LYS A 99 15.46 -19.62 -0.15
CA LYS A 99 15.25 -20.86 -0.90
C LYS A 99 14.25 -20.68 -2.05
N ILE A 100 13.13 -19.98 -1.81
CA ILE A 100 12.12 -19.68 -2.84
C ILE A 100 12.71 -18.77 -3.93
N ASN A 101 13.51 -17.77 -3.54
CA ASN A 101 14.14 -16.82 -4.45
C ASN A 101 15.41 -17.36 -5.12
N GLY A 102 15.80 -18.62 -4.88
CA GLY A 102 17.02 -19.23 -5.43
C GLY A 102 18.33 -18.56 -4.98
N ARG A 103 18.30 -17.80 -3.87
CA ARG A 103 19.48 -17.11 -3.32
C ARG A 103 20.30 -18.06 -2.46
N GLN A 104 21.61 -18.06 -2.66
CA GLN A 104 22.51 -18.88 -1.85
C GLN A 104 22.66 -18.31 -0.43
N HIS A 105 22.98 -19.19 0.53
CA HIS A 105 23.12 -18.83 1.94
C HIS A 105 24.19 -17.75 2.19
N ILE A 106 25.23 -17.72 1.34
CA ILE A 106 26.35 -16.78 1.42
C ILE A 106 25.91 -15.32 1.22
N ASP A 107 24.85 -15.07 0.45
CA ASP A 107 24.47 -13.69 0.08
C ASP A 107 23.74 -12.94 1.20
N TRP A 108 22.94 -13.63 2.03
CA TRP A 108 22.03 -12.98 2.98
C TRP A 108 22.41 -13.21 4.45
N TYR A 109 23.09 -14.32 4.77
CA TYR A 109 23.50 -14.66 6.13
C TYR A 109 24.47 -13.63 6.78
N PRO A 110 25.51 -13.11 6.09
CA PRO A 110 26.41 -12.12 6.71
C PRO A 110 25.69 -10.82 7.08
N VAL A 111 24.73 -10.38 6.24
CA VAL A 111 23.90 -9.19 6.51
C VAL A 111 23.01 -9.39 7.73
N PHE A 112 22.45 -10.60 7.89
CA PHE A 112 21.66 -10.96 9.07
C PHE A 112 22.52 -10.96 10.35
N GLN A 113 23.75 -11.48 10.26
CA GLN A 113 24.68 -11.53 11.39
C GLN A 113 25.19 -10.15 11.80
N GLU A 114 25.45 -9.26 10.84
CA GLU A 114 25.79 -7.85 11.09
C GLU A 114 24.64 -7.09 11.77
N LEU A 115 23.40 -7.32 11.34
CA LEU A 115 22.20 -6.78 12.00
C LEU A 115 22.10 -7.24 13.46
N LEU A 116 22.37 -8.52 13.73
CA LEU A 116 22.36 -9.07 15.09
C LEU A 116 23.45 -8.43 15.96
N ASN A 117 24.68 -8.33 15.44
CA ASN A 117 25.83 -7.77 16.15
C ASN A 117 25.65 -6.28 16.46
N THR A 118 25.02 -5.53 15.55
CA THR A 118 24.74 -4.10 15.74
C THR A 118 23.73 -3.85 16.87
N GLN A 119 22.77 -4.76 17.07
CA GLN A 119 21.76 -4.64 18.16
C GLN A 119 22.26 -5.20 19.50
N LEU A 120 23.11 -6.23 19.47
CA LEU A 120 23.71 -6.82 20.67
C LEU A 120 24.82 -5.95 21.28
N SER A 121 25.37 -4.99 20.52
CA SER A 121 26.35 -4.04 21.03
C SER A 121 25.70 -3.07 22.04
N PRO A 122 26.22 -2.95 23.28
CA PRO A 122 25.59 -2.20 24.37
C PRO A 122 25.46 -0.68 24.10
N THR A 123 26.17 -0.16 23.10
CA THR A 123 26.12 1.24 22.65
C THR A 123 24.89 1.58 21.79
N VAL A 124 24.21 0.60 21.20
CA VAL A 124 23.03 0.80 20.33
C VAL A 124 21.78 0.14 20.93
N ARG A 125 21.75 -0.06 22.26
CA ARG A 125 20.49 -0.25 22.99
C ARG A 125 19.75 1.08 22.93
N LYS A 126 19.13 1.38 21.77
CA LYS A 126 18.25 2.53 21.58
C LYS A 126 17.28 2.48 22.74
N LYS A 127 17.46 3.44 23.67
CA LYS A 127 16.48 3.79 24.70
C LYS A 127 15.13 3.71 24.01
N GLN A 128 14.21 2.86 24.48
CA GLN A 128 12.83 2.86 23.99
C GLN A 128 12.34 4.30 24.15
N LEU A 129 12.38 5.09 23.07
CA LEU A 129 12.01 6.49 23.11
C LEU A 129 10.50 6.48 23.38
N THR A 130 10.11 7.09 24.50
CA THR A 130 8.70 7.31 24.82
C THR A 130 8.02 7.95 23.61
N PHE A 131 6.76 7.59 23.31
CA PHE A 131 6.02 8.10 22.14
C PHE A 131 6.16 9.62 21.95
N THR A 132 6.15 10.36 23.06
CA THR A 132 6.38 11.81 23.15
C THR A 132 7.78 12.25 22.69
N GLN A 133 8.84 11.50 22.99
CA GLN A 133 10.21 11.80 22.54
C GLN A 133 10.39 11.50 21.05
N THR A 134 9.74 10.45 20.55
CA THR A 134 9.73 10.10 19.11
C THR A 134 9.01 11.18 18.30
N ILE A 135 7.86 11.67 18.77
CA ILE A 135 7.16 12.80 18.13
C ILE A 135 8.01 14.06 18.18
N LYS A 136 8.63 14.38 19.32
CA LYS A 136 9.46 15.59 19.44
C LYS A 136 10.67 15.56 18.50
N GLN A 137 11.29 14.39 18.31
CA GLN A 137 12.40 14.21 17.38
C GLN A 137 11.93 14.25 15.91
N PHE A 138 10.75 13.70 15.62
CA PHE A 138 10.14 13.74 14.30
C PHE A 138 9.72 15.17 13.91
N VAL A 139 9.15 15.91 14.85
CA VAL A 139 8.74 17.31 14.69
C VAL A 139 9.94 18.24 14.58
N SER A 140 11.04 17.93 15.26
CA SER A 140 12.29 18.67 15.13
C SER A 140 12.90 18.60 13.72
N HIS A 141 12.56 17.58 12.94
CA HIS A 141 13.00 17.47 11.54
C HIS A 141 12.04 18.23 10.62
N SER A 142 12.24 19.55 10.52
CA SER A 142 11.40 20.49 9.75
C SER A 142 11.15 20.05 8.28
N THR A 143 12.12 19.36 7.67
CA THR A 143 11.98 18.83 6.31
C THR A 143 10.94 17.72 6.18
N THR A 144 10.75 16.90 7.23
CA THR A 144 9.76 15.81 7.26
C THR A 144 8.36 16.38 7.41
N ILE A 145 8.15 17.33 8.33
CA ILE A 145 6.86 18.02 8.48
C ILE A 145 6.48 18.71 7.17
N ARG A 146 7.40 19.46 6.55
CA ARG A 146 7.10 20.16 5.29
C ARG A 146 6.65 19.19 4.19
N ARG A 147 7.28 18.02 4.08
CA ARG A 147 6.86 16.97 3.13
C ARG A 147 5.48 16.41 3.46
N ILE A 148 5.19 16.16 4.75
CA ILE A 148 3.89 15.67 5.19
C ILE A 148 2.79 16.70 4.92
N LEU A 149 3.06 17.97 5.18
CA LEU A 149 2.12 19.05 4.89
C LEU A 149 1.84 19.18 3.39
N ILE A 150 2.87 19.09 2.54
CA ILE A 150 2.70 19.12 1.08
C ILE A 150 1.86 17.92 0.62
N VAL A 151 2.19 16.70 1.07
CA VAL A 151 1.44 15.49 0.70
C VAL A 151 0.01 15.54 1.24
N GLY A 152 -0.19 16.02 2.47
CA GLY A 152 -1.51 16.20 3.06
C GLY A 152 -2.36 17.23 2.34
N PHE A 153 -1.75 18.34 1.88
CA PHE A 153 -2.42 19.34 1.07
C PHE A 153 -2.83 18.78 -0.29
N ILE A 154 -1.94 18.02 -0.94
CA ILE A 154 -2.25 17.33 -2.20
C ILE A 154 -3.42 16.36 -2.01
N ALA A 155 -3.38 15.50 -0.99
CA ALA A 155 -4.45 14.55 -0.72
C ALA A 155 -5.79 15.24 -0.39
N PHE A 156 -5.74 16.40 0.29
CA PHE A 156 -6.92 17.21 0.56
C PHE A 156 -7.52 17.78 -0.73
N THR A 157 -6.69 18.36 -1.61
CA THR A 157 -7.14 18.87 -2.91
C THR A 157 -7.72 17.76 -3.79
N GLU A 158 -7.07 16.61 -3.83
CA GLU A 158 -7.53 15.42 -4.56
C GLU A 158 -8.90 14.94 -4.05
N THR A 159 -9.09 14.89 -2.73
CA THR A 159 -10.38 14.50 -2.12
C THR A 159 -11.51 15.48 -2.49
N LEU A 160 -11.24 16.79 -2.46
CA LEU A 160 -12.23 17.79 -2.86
C LEU A 160 -12.63 17.65 -4.32
N LEU A 161 -11.65 17.40 -5.19
CA LEU A 161 -11.88 17.25 -6.61
C LEU A 161 -12.63 15.94 -6.91
N TYR A 162 -12.30 14.85 -6.23
CA TYR A 162 -13.04 13.59 -6.30
C TYR A 162 -14.51 13.78 -5.93
N TYR A 163 -14.81 14.49 -4.85
CA TYR A 163 -16.19 14.80 -4.48
C TYR A 163 -16.88 15.68 -5.52
N LYS A 164 -16.18 16.69 -6.06
CA LYS A 164 -16.73 17.55 -7.12
C LYS A 164 -17.12 16.74 -8.35
N ILE A 165 -16.25 15.83 -8.82
CA ILE A 165 -16.54 14.95 -9.96
C ILE A 165 -17.70 14.02 -9.64
N SER A 166 -17.70 13.40 -8.45
CA SER A 166 -18.77 12.49 -8.01
C SER A 166 -20.14 13.17 -7.96
N TYR A 167 -20.24 14.37 -7.39
CA TYR A 167 -21.47 15.15 -7.39
C TYR A 167 -21.86 15.62 -8.80
N GLY A 168 -20.88 16.01 -9.63
CA GLY A 168 -21.10 16.34 -11.04
C GLY A 168 -21.74 15.18 -11.82
N LEU A 169 -21.16 13.98 -11.70
CA LEU A 169 -21.68 12.76 -12.32
C LEU A 169 -23.09 12.40 -11.81
N ALA A 170 -23.38 12.62 -10.53
CA ALA A 170 -24.72 12.41 -9.97
C ALA A 170 -25.79 13.35 -10.55
N THR A 171 -25.39 14.54 -11.01
CA THR A 171 -26.31 15.50 -11.67
C THR A 171 -26.49 15.26 -13.17
N MET A 172 -25.60 14.48 -13.79
CA MET A 172 -25.72 14.09 -15.19
C MET A 172 -26.78 12.98 -15.34
N LYS A 173 -27.59 13.04 -16.40
CA LYS A 173 -28.58 11.98 -16.74
C LYS A 173 -27.92 10.71 -17.33
N ILE A 174 -26.75 10.32 -16.81
CA ILE A 174 -26.04 9.11 -17.22
C ILE A 174 -26.34 8.02 -16.19
N SER A 175 -26.42 6.75 -16.61
CA SER A 175 -26.57 5.66 -15.65
C SER A 175 -25.35 5.60 -14.73
N PRO A 176 -25.53 5.43 -13.40
CA PRO A 176 -24.43 5.48 -12.42
C PRO A 176 -23.32 4.48 -12.72
N TYR A 177 -23.66 3.32 -13.29
CA TYR A 177 -22.69 2.28 -13.68
C TYR A 177 -21.69 2.74 -14.73
N ILE A 178 -22.15 3.49 -15.74
CA ILE A 178 -21.27 4.01 -16.82
C ILE A 178 -20.36 5.12 -16.27
N GLY A 179 -20.87 5.96 -15.36
CA GLY A 179 -20.07 7.00 -14.72
C GLY A 179 -18.90 6.42 -13.92
N ILE A 180 -19.17 5.39 -13.11
CA ILE A 180 -18.14 4.68 -12.34
C ILE A 180 -17.15 3.98 -13.27
N LEU A 181 -17.63 3.33 -14.34
CA LEU A 181 -16.74 2.65 -15.30
C LEU A 181 -15.80 3.62 -16.01
N ILE A 182 -16.29 4.78 -16.43
CA ILE A 182 -15.45 5.81 -17.06
C ILE A 182 -14.41 6.33 -16.07
N GLY A 183 -14.81 6.62 -14.83
CA GLY A 183 -13.90 7.02 -13.75
C GLY A 183 -12.78 5.99 -13.54
N ALA A 184 -13.15 4.72 -13.37
CA ALA A 184 -12.20 3.63 -13.18
C ALA A 184 -11.23 3.48 -14.38
N ILE A 185 -11.68 3.65 -15.62
CA ILE A 185 -10.80 3.61 -16.79
C ILE A 185 -9.80 4.77 -16.77
N VAL A 186 -10.24 5.99 -16.45
CA VAL A 186 -9.37 7.16 -16.34
C VAL A 186 -8.33 6.95 -15.24
N GLU A 187 -8.74 6.43 -14.08
CA GLU A 187 -7.85 6.08 -12.98
C GLU A 187 -6.83 4.99 -13.39
N ALA A 188 -7.26 3.94 -14.08
CA ALA A 188 -6.37 2.89 -14.59
C ALA A 188 -5.27 3.46 -15.49
N LEU A 189 -5.63 4.37 -16.41
CA LEU A 189 -4.67 5.04 -17.29
C LEU A 189 -3.68 5.91 -16.47
N GLY A 190 -4.17 6.58 -15.43
CA GLY A 190 -3.34 7.28 -14.43
C GLY A 190 -2.28 6.38 -13.81
N TYR A 191 -2.69 5.22 -13.26
CA TYR A 191 -1.75 4.29 -12.63
C TYR A 191 -0.81 3.63 -13.64
N ILE A 192 -1.27 3.28 -14.84
CA ILE A 192 -0.42 2.67 -15.88
C ILE A 192 0.68 3.64 -16.32
N THR A 193 0.31 4.88 -16.64
CA THR A 193 1.28 5.92 -16.98
C THR A 193 2.25 6.16 -15.84
N ALA A 194 1.78 6.28 -14.60
CA ALA A 194 2.65 6.42 -13.42
C ALA A 194 3.64 5.25 -13.28
N THR A 195 3.21 4.01 -13.54
CA THR A 195 4.09 2.81 -13.50
C THR A 195 5.19 2.93 -14.55
N VAL A 196 4.81 3.26 -15.80
CA VAL A 196 5.73 3.37 -16.93
C VAL A 196 6.74 4.48 -16.67
N PHE A 197 6.29 5.66 -16.20
CA PHE A 197 7.18 6.77 -15.87
C PHE A 197 8.11 6.48 -14.68
N MET A 198 7.66 5.72 -13.67
CA MET A 198 8.55 5.27 -12.58
C MET A 198 9.63 4.29 -13.07
N SER A 199 9.34 3.49 -14.10
CA SER A 199 10.30 2.55 -14.67
C SER A 199 11.39 3.24 -15.51
N ILE A 200 11.08 4.35 -16.17
CA ILE A 200 11.99 5.11 -17.04
C ILE A 200 12.74 6.16 -16.21
N ARG A 201 13.57 5.76 -15.23
CA ARG A 201 14.59 6.57 -14.47
C ARG A 201 14.30 8.06 -14.11
N LEU A 202 13.09 8.56 -14.28
CA LEU A 202 12.65 9.91 -13.98
C LEU A 202 12.34 9.88 -12.48
N GLY A 203 13.25 10.46 -11.70
CA GLY A 203 13.24 10.31 -10.25
C GLY A 203 11.86 10.50 -9.60
N ARG A 204 11.66 9.78 -8.48
CA ARG A 204 10.40 9.61 -7.72
C ARG A 204 9.48 10.83 -7.54
N LYS A 205 10.03 12.05 -7.61
CA LYS A 205 9.28 13.30 -7.48
C LYS A 205 8.45 13.61 -8.73
N TYR A 206 9.00 13.38 -9.92
CA TYR A 206 8.31 13.67 -11.18
C TYR A 206 7.20 12.67 -11.46
N SER A 207 7.42 11.38 -11.15
CA SER A 207 6.36 10.37 -11.23
C SER A 207 5.18 10.69 -10.32
N PHE A 208 5.42 11.25 -9.13
CA PHE A 208 4.36 11.64 -8.21
C PHE A 208 3.56 12.86 -8.72
N ILE A 209 4.25 13.87 -9.26
CA ILE A 209 3.59 15.06 -9.83
C ILE A 209 2.73 14.68 -11.04
N ILE A 210 3.24 13.83 -11.93
CA ILE A 210 2.51 13.37 -13.11
C ILE A 210 1.31 12.52 -12.69
N PHE A 211 1.48 11.63 -11.72
CA PHE A 211 0.38 10.83 -11.17
C PHE A 211 -0.77 11.72 -10.67
N THR A 212 -0.47 12.63 -9.74
CA THR A 212 -1.48 13.56 -9.19
C THR A 212 -2.13 14.42 -10.27
N GLY A 213 -1.37 14.83 -11.29
CA GLY A 213 -1.89 15.64 -12.39
C GLY A 213 -2.76 14.87 -13.40
N LEU A 214 -2.65 13.53 -13.46
CA LEU A 214 -3.44 12.71 -14.38
C LEU A 214 -4.70 12.13 -13.72
N THR A 215 -4.68 12.00 -12.38
CA THR A 215 -5.83 11.55 -11.58
C THR A 215 -6.73 12.70 -11.09
N SER A 216 -6.32 13.96 -11.27
CA SER A 216 -7.13 15.16 -11.04
C SER A 216 -7.76 15.67 -12.33
#